data_AF-A0A6M4AS61-F1
#
_entry.id   AF-A0A6M4AS61-F1
#
_cell.length_a   1.000
_cell.length_b   1.000
_cell.length_c   1.000
_cell.angle_alpha   90.00
_cell.angle_beta   90.00
_cell.angle_gamma   90.00
#
_symmetry.space_group_name_H-M   'P 1'
#
loop_
_entity.id
_entity.type
_entity.pdbx_description
1 polymer ?
#
loop_
_entity_poly.entity_id
_entity_poly.type
_entity_poly.pdbx_seq_one_letter_code
_entity_poly.pdbx_strand_id
1 'polypeptide(L)'
;MAMTEARASRIRQELHGRIASLARDKGRLSRVELVEGVDTIRTIASTYGFATVASLAGRLESALGRDTAPATLLIWLDAMDDAVTLEPMRSPAQAALLASVALRVGH
;
A
#
# COMPACT_ATOMS: atom_id res chain seq x y z
N MET A 1 15.16 16.08 8.89
CA MET A 1 14.68 17.08 7.91
C MET A 1 13.19 16.90 7.75
N ALA A 2 12.38 17.93 8.01
CA ALA A 2 10.95 17.87 7.76
C ALA A 2 10.70 17.81 6.24
N MET A 3 9.91 16.85 5.77
CA MET A 3 9.51 16.74 4.37
C MET A 3 8.63 17.94 4.01
N THR A 4 8.92 18.63 2.90
CA THR A 4 8.09 19.74 2.43
C THR A 4 6.75 19.21 1.91
N GLU A 5 5.68 19.98 2.10
CA GLU A 5 4.31 19.57 1.69
C GLU A 5 4.20 19.30 0.18
N ALA A 6 4.90 20.11 -0.64
CA ALA A 6 5.00 19.88 -2.08
C ALA A 6 5.67 18.55 -2.43
N ARG A 7 6.67 18.11 -1.64
CA ARG A 7 7.31 16.79 -1.82
C ARG A 7 6.36 15.68 -1.38
N ALA A 8 5.70 15.83 -0.24
CA ALA A 8 4.70 14.86 0.24
C ALA A 8 3.58 14.64 -0.79
N SER A 9 3.09 15.71 -1.42
CA SER A 9 2.07 15.64 -2.47
C SER A 9 2.54 14.86 -3.71
N ARG A 10 3.78 15.09 -4.17
CA ARG A 10 4.35 14.31 -5.29
C ARG A 10 4.47 12.83 -4.98
N ILE A 11 4.93 12.50 -3.76
CA ILE A 11 5.05 11.10 -3.34
C ILE A 11 3.66 10.45 -3.24
N ARG A 12 2.64 11.15 -2.73
CA ARG A 12 1.26 10.66 -2.74
C ARG A 12 0.78 10.33 -4.16
N GLN A 13 0.99 11.24 -5.11
CA GLN A 13 0.60 11.02 -6.51
C GLN A 13 1.33 9.83 -7.13
N GLU A 14 2.63 9.66 -6.84
CA GLU A 14 3.39 8.51 -7.30
C GLU A 14 2.85 7.19 -6.72
N LEU A 15 2.58 7.15 -5.41
CA LEU A 15 2.06 5.97 -4.73
C LEU A 15 0.66 5.60 -5.27
N HIS A 16 -0.26 6.56 -5.39
CA HIS A 16 -1.57 6.35 -6.04
C HIS A 16 -1.43 5.79 -7.45
N GLY A 17 -0.56 6.40 -8.28
CA GLY A 17 -0.37 5.97 -9.66
C GLY A 17 0.10 4.51 -9.76
N ARG A 18 1.01 4.11 -8.87
CA ARG A 18 1.52 2.72 -8.80
C ARG A 18 0.45 1.75 -8.31
N ILE A 19 -0.28 2.08 -7.25
CA ILE A 19 -1.37 1.26 -6.70
C ILE A 19 -2.47 1.07 -7.74
N ALA A 20 -2.90 2.15 -8.40
CA ALA A 20 -3.92 2.10 -9.46
C ALA A 20 -3.47 1.25 -10.66
N SER A 21 -2.18 1.31 -11.03
CA SER A 21 -1.63 0.49 -12.11
C SER A 21 -1.66 -1.00 -11.74
N LEU A 22 -1.24 -1.37 -10.53
CA LEU A 22 -1.34 -2.75 -10.04
C LEU A 22 -2.80 -3.23 -10.01
N ALA A 23 -3.73 -2.40 -9.52
CA ALA A 23 -5.14 -2.75 -9.43
C ALA A 23 -5.78 -2.98 -10.81
N ARG A 24 -5.36 -2.19 -11.82
CA ARG A 24 -5.78 -2.31 -13.21
C ARG A 24 -5.24 -3.58 -13.85
N ASP A 25 -3.94 -3.84 -13.69
CA ASP A 25 -3.23 -4.88 -14.44
C ASP A 25 -3.14 -6.23 -13.71
N LYS A 26 -3.70 -6.35 -12.50
CA LYS A 26 -3.65 -7.57 -11.65
C LYS A 26 -3.99 -8.91 -12.33
N GLY A 27 -4.82 -8.91 -13.37
CA GLY A 27 -5.18 -10.13 -14.12
C GLY A 27 -4.23 -10.48 -15.26
N ARG A 28 -3.29 -9.59 -15.56
CA ARG A 28 -2.29 -9.70 -16.65
C ARG A 28 -0.87 -9.84 -16.11
N LEU A 29 -0.62 -9.29 -14.92
CA LEU A 29 0.67 -9.38 -14.25
C LEU A 29 0.91 -10.80 -13.75
N SER A 30 2.12 -11.30 -13.97
CA SER A 30 2.60 -12.49 -13.31
C SER A 30 2.76 -12.25 -11.81
N ARG A 31 2.85 -13.34 -11.05
CA ARG A 31 3.09 -13.28 -9.60
C ARG A 31 4.38 -12.55 -9.25
N VAL A 32 5.43 -12.71 -10.06
CA VAL A 32 6.72 -12.05 -9.85
C VAL A 32 6.57 -10.54 -10.02
N GLU A 33 5.91 -10.10 -11.10
CA GLU A 33 5.66 -8.68 -11.36
C GLU A 33 4.76 -8.03 -10.29
N LEU A 34 3.79 -8.77 -9.75
CA LEU A 34 2.98 -8.29 -8.63
C LEU A 34 3.83 -8.09 -7.36
N VAL A 35 4.69 -9.05 -7.01
CA VAL A 35 5.56 -8.95 -5.84
C VAL A 35 6.54 -7.79 -5.98
N GLU A 36 7.18 -7.64 -7.15
CA GLU A 36 8.11 -6.52 -7.42
C GLU A 36 7.40 -5.16 -7.38
N GLY A 37 6.18 -5.08 -7.90
CA GLY A 37 5.37 -3.86 -7.86
C GLY A 37 5.03 -3.45 -6.43
N VAL A 38 4.62 -4.41 -5.59
CA VAL A 38 4.32 -4.17 -4.17
C VAL A 38 5.58 -3.81 -3.39
N ASP A 39 6.71 -4.48 -3.64
CA ASP A 39 8.01 -4.18 -3.03
C ASP A 39 8.50 -2.77 -3.35
N THR A 40 8.30 -2.33 -4.60
CA THR A 40 8.65 -0.96 -4.99
C THR A 40 7.80 0.07 -4.25
N ILE A 41 6.49 -0.19 -4.10
CA ILE A 41 5.61 0.68 -3.29
C ILE A 41 6.07 0.73 -1.84
N ARG A 42 6.40 -0.43 -1.25
CA ARG A 42 6.91 -0.54 0.12
C ARG A 42 8.18 0.29 0.32
N THR A 43 9.12 0.19 -0.61
CA THR A 43 10.41 0.89 -0.57
C THR A 43 10.23 2.40 -0.66
N ILE A 44 9.39 2.90 -1.57
CA ILE A 44 9.08 4.33 -1.68
C ILE A 44 8.39 4.82 -0.40
N ALA A 45 7.36 4.12 0.04
CA ALA A 45 6.60 4.48 1.23
C ALA A 45 7.48 4.56 2.49
N SER A 46 8.34 3.56 2.69
CA SER A 46 9.30 3.53 3.82
C SER A 46 10.31 4.68 3.74
N THR A 47 10.83 4.97 2.55
CA THR A 47 11.79 6.06 2.32
C THR A 47 11.22 7.44 2.65
N TYR A 48 9.92 7.64 2.41
CA TYR A 48 9.26 8.95 2.54
C TYR A 48 8.35 9.08 3.77
N GLY A 49 8.35 8.10 4.67
CA GLY A 49 7.61 8.19 5.94
C GLY A 49 6.11 7.84 5.84
N PHE A 50 5.69 7.15 4.79
CA PHE A 50 4.35 6.57 4.64
C PHE A 50 4.32 5.19 5.29
N ALA A 51 4.46 5.16 6.62
CA ALA A 51 4.68 3.93 7.37
C ALA A 51 3.48 2.97 7.29
N THR A 52 2.25 3.49 7.14
CA THR A 52 1.05 2.65 6.99
C THR A 52 1.08 1.92 5.66
N VAL A 53 1.35 2.66 4.58
CA VAL A 53 1.45 2.11 3.23
C VAL A 53 2.56 1.05 3.18
N ALA A 54 3.72 1.33 3.78
CA ALA A 54 4.82 0.37 3.82
C ALA A 54 4.47 -0.91 4.60
N SER A 55 3.75 -0.79 5.73
CA SER A 55 3.32 -1.93 6.54
C SER A 55 2.28 -2.79 5.81
N LEU A 56 1.30 -2.17 5.15
CA LEU A 56 0.30 -2.86 4.33
C LEU A 56 0.97 -3.59 3.16
N ALA A 57 1.90 -2.93 2.45
CA ALA A 57 2.64 -3.54 1.35
C ALA A 57 3.44 -4.78 1.80
N GLY A 58 4.15 -4.71 2.93
CA GLY A 58 4.90 -5.86 3.45
C GLY A 58 4.02 -7.04 3.87
N ARG A 59 2.81 -6.77 4.37
CA ARG A 59 1.82 -7.82 4.67
C ARG A 59 1.27 -8.44 3.39
N LEU A 60 1.01 -7.63 2.36
CA LEU A 60 0.58 -8.12 1.05
C LEU A 60 1.67 -8.99 0.40
N GLU A 61 2.94 -8.61 0.42
CA GLU A 61 4.06 -9.46 -0.04
C GLU A 61 4.05 -10.82 0.66
N SER A 62 3.92 -10.82 1.98
CA SER A 62 3.86 -12.04 2.79
C SER A 62 2.64 -12.91 2.42
N ALA A 63 1.51 -12.29 2.13
CA ALA A 63 0.29 -12.97 1.72
C ALA A 63 0.39 -13.53 0.30
N LEU A 64 0.94 -12.76 -0.66
CA LEU A 64 1.23 -13.23 -2.02
C LEU A 64 2.17 -14.44 -1.99
N GLY A 65 3.10 -14.48 -1.03
CA GLY A 65 3.95 -15.63 -0.70
C GLY A 65 3.19 -16.93 -0.40
N ARG A 66 1.96 -16.82 0.13
CA ARG A 66 1.10 -17.92 0.60
C ARG A 66 -0.06 -18.28 -0.33
N ASP A 67 -0.04 -17.77 -1.57
CA ASP A 67 -1.09 -17.97 -2.59
C ASP A 67 -2.42 -17.30 -2.20
N THR A 68 -2.47 -15.98 -2.38
CA THR A 68 -3.62 -15.13 -2.01
C THR A 68 -4.65 -15.04 -3.13
N ALA A 69 -5.93 -15.08 -2.77
CA ALA A 69 -7.02 -14.90 -3.73
C ALA A 69 -7.00 -13.50 -4.39
N PRO A 70 -7.34 -13.38 -5.68
CA PRO A 70 -7.38 -12.09 -6.39
C PRO A 70 -8.29 -11.03 -5.75
N ALA A 71 -9.37 -11.44 -5.07
CA ALA A 71 -10.27 -10.54 -4.34
C ALA A 71 -9.58 -9.91 -3.13
N THR A 72 -8.77 -10.70 -2.41
CA THR A 72 -7.98 -10.23 -1.26
C THR A 72 -6.92 -9.22 -1.72
N LEU A 73 -6.29 -9.43 -2.88
CA LEU A 73 -5.35 -8.47 -3.46
C LEU A 73 -5.98 -7.08 -3.66
N LEU A 74 -7.21 -7.01 -4.18
CA LEU A 74 -7.91 -5.73 -4.33
C LEU A 74 -8.16 -5.03 -3.00
N ILE A 75 -8.60 -5.77 -1.98
CA ILE A 75 -8.82 -5.22 -0.63
C ILE A 75 -7.54 -4.61 -0.06
N TRP A 76 -6.39 -5.26 -0.28
CA TRP A 76 -5.10 -4.71 0.13
C TRP A 76 -4.71 -3.46 -0.66
N LEU A 77 -4.93 -3.43 -1.98
CA LEU A 77 -4.61 -2.28 -2.82
C LEU A 77 -5.50 -1.07 -2.48
N ASP A 78 -6.80 -1.27 -2.27
CA ASP A 78 -7.72 -0.21 -1.84
C ASP A 78 -7.31 0.33 -0.44
N ALA A 79 -6.97 -0.56 0.49
CA ALA A 79 -6.48 -0.16 1.81
C ALA A 79 -5.17 0.64 1.76
N MET A 80 -4.29 0.31 0.81
CA MET A 80 -3.07 1.07 0.57
C MET A 80 -3.38 2.43 -0.03
N ASP A 81 -4.34 2.53 -0.94
CA ASP A 81 -4.77 3.79 -1.54
C ASP A 81 -5.38 4.74 -0.49
N ASP A 82 -6.28 4.22 0.35
CA ASP A 82 -6.83 4.93 1.52
C ASP A 82 -5.70 5.46 2.42
N ALA A 83 -4.72 4.61 2.73
CA ALA A 83 -3.58 4.98 3.58
C ALA A 83 -2.74 6.10 2.96
N VAL A 84 -2.54 6.11 1.64
CA VAL A 84 -1.83 7.19 0.93
C VAL A 84 -2.55 8.53 1.12
N THR A 85 -3.87 8.57 1.15
CA THR A 85 -4.63 9.83 1.34
C THR A 85 -4.52 10.38 2.76
N LEU A 86 -4.36 9.50 3.75
CA LEU A 86 -4.31 9.83 5.17
C LEU A 86 -2.90 10.17 5.66
N GLU A 87 -1.86 9.76 4.91
CA GLU A 87 -0.47 10.05 5.23
C GLU A 87 0.09 11.26 4.42
N PRO A 88 1.01 12.05 4.99
CA PRO A 88 1.62 11.94 6.31
C PRO A 88 0.85 12.76 7.37
N MET A 89 -0.28 12.27 7.89
CA MET A 89 -0.92 12.79 9.11
C MET A 89 -0.71 11.85 10.29
N ARG A 90 -0.69 12.41 11.50
CA ARG A 90 -0.13 11.81 12.72
C ARG A 90 -0.78 10.45 13.09
N SER A 91 0.10 9.52 13.47
CA SER A 91 0.03 8.34 14.37
C SER A 91 -1.35 7.74 14.78
N PRO A 92 -2.28 8.42 15.48
CA PRO A 92 -3.53 7.79 15.91
C PRO A 92 -4.47 7.34 14.77
N ALA A 93 -4.54 8.06 13.65
CA ALA A 93 -5.38 7.66 12.51
C ALA A 93 -4.85 6.40 11.80
N GLN A 94 -3.53 6.25 11.76
CA GLN A 94 -2.82 5.11 11.19
C GLN A 94 -3.11 3.80 11.95
N ALA A 95 -3.15 3.85 13.29
CA ALA A 95 -3.51 2.69 14.11
C ALA A 95 -4.96 2.23 13.88
N ALA A 96 -5.89 3.18 13.76
CA ALA A 96 -7.30 2.88 13.50
C ALA A 96 -7.53 2.27 12.10
N LEU A 97 -6.82 2.78 11.07
CA LEU A 97 -6.90 2.20 9.72
C LEU A 97 -6.35 0.77 9.69
N LEU A 98 -5.20 0.51 10.30
CA LEU A 98 -4.62 -0.83 10.37
C LEU A 98 -5.55 -1.84 11.07
N ALA A 99 -6.22 -1.40 12.15
CA ALA A 99 -7.22 -2.22 12.83
C ALA A 99 -8.43 -2.52 11.92
N SER A 100 -8.93 -1.53 11.18
CA SER A 100 -10.04 -1.71 10.21
C SER A 100 -9.68 -2.68 9.08
N VAL A 101 -8.46 -2.61 8.55
CA VAL A 101 -8.01 -3.53 7.49
C VAL A 101 -7.85 -4.95 8.02
N ALA A 102 -7.30 -5.12 9.22
CA ALA A 102 -7.17 -6.44 9.85
C ALA A 102 -8.53 -7.13 10.02
N LEU A 103 -9.60 -6.39 10.34
CA LEU A 103 -10.96 -6.92 10.41
C LEU A 103 -11.51 -7.36 9.05
N ARG A 104 -11.15 -6.66 7.96
CA ARG A 104 -11.61 -7.00 6.60
C ARG A 104 -10.89 -8.21 5.99
N VAL A 105 -9.63 -8.44 6.36
CA VAL A 105 -8.81 -9.54 5.83
C VAL A 105 -8.90 -10.81 6.69
N GLY A 106 -9.43 -10.72 7.92
CA GLY A 106 -9.56 -11.84 8.86
C GLY A 106 -10.74 -12.79 8.63
N HIS A 107 -11.28 -12.89 7.41
CA HIS A 107 -12.38 -13.80 7.05
C HIS A 107 -11.97 -14.75 5.93
#